data_AF-A0A534VL60-F1
#
_entry.id   AF-A0A534VL60-F1
#
_cell.length_a   1.000
_cell.length_b   1.000
_cell.length_c   1.000
_cell.angle_alpha   90.00
_cell.angle_beta   90.00
_cell.angle_gamma   90.00
#
_symmetry.space_group_name_H-M   'P 1'
#
loop_
_entity.id
_entity.type
_entity.pdbx_description
1 polymer ?
#
loop_
_entity_poly.entity_id
_entity_poly.type
_entity_poly.pdbx_seq_one_letter_code
_entity_poly.pdbx_strand_id
1 'polypeptide(L)'
;MPLPLSYSLRNVRARRGRTLMTAGVIALVVVACSLFLGLISSLKRTLVSTGDPRNIVVMRKGSDNDGSSQLSLEAYQAIRFFDGIARDAQDEPLASPELVVQP
;
A
#
# COMPACT_ATOMS: atom_id res chain seq x y z
N MET A 1 11.26 -28.55 35.61
CA MET A 1 11.88 -29.71 34.94
C MET A 1 11.92 -29.44 33.44
N PRO A 2 13.07 -29.11 32.85
CA PRO A 2 13.14 -28.87 31.41
C PRO A 2 12.99 -30.20 30.67
N LEU A 3 11.94 -30.33 29.86
CA LEU A 3 11.86 -31.41 28.89
C LEU A 3 13.04 -31.26 27.93
N PRO A 4 13.93 -32.26 27.82
CA PRO A 4 15.09 -32.11 26.97
C PRO A 4 14.62 -32.01 25.51
N LEU A 5 15.04 -30.96 24.80
CA LEU A 5 14.70 -30.70 23.39
C LEU A 5 15.00 -31.91 22.47
N SER A 6 15.93 -32.77 22.91
CA SER A 6 16.25 -34.04 22.26
C SER A 6 15.07 -35.01 22.18
N TYR A 7 14.14 -34.98 23.13
CA TYR A 7 12.93 -35.83 23.12
C TYR A 7 11.96 -35.38 22.02
N SER A 8 11.69 -34.08 21.91
CA SER A 8 10.83 -33.52 20.85
C SER A 8 11.39 -33.82 19.46
N LEU A 9 12.71 -33.66 19.27
CA LEU A 9 13.37 -33.94 17.98
C LEU A 9 13.33 -35.43 17.62
N ARG A 10 13.52 -36.33 18.60
CA ARG A 10 13.43 -37.78 18.40
C ARG A 10 12.00 -38.20 18.05
N ASN A 11 11.00 -37.60 18.68
CA ASN A 11 9.59 -37.87 18.40
C ASN A 11 9.17 -37.39 16.99
N VAL A 12 9.63 -36.22 16.56
CA VAL A 12 9.47 -35.74 15.16
C VAL A 12 10.08 -36.73 14.17
N ARG A 13 11.27 -37.25 14.46
CA ARG A 13 11.95 -38.24 13.60
C ARG A 13 11.30 -39.63 13.63
N ALA A 14 10.55 -39.97 14.68
CA ALA A 14 9.80 -41.22 14.79
C ALA A 14 8.45 -41.16 14.06
N ARG A 15 7.85 -39.97 13.90
CA ARG A 15 6.54 -39.75 13.23
C ARG A 15 6.63 -38.85 12.00
N ARG A 16 7.63 -39.11 11.14
CA ARG A 16 8.00 -38.24 10.01
C ARG A 16 6.84 -37.88 9.09
N GLY A 17 5.96 -38.82 8.76
CA GLY A 17 4.83 -38.57 7.86
C GLY A 17 3.87 -37.49 8.39
N ARG A 18 3.40 -37.63 9.64
CA ARG A 18 2.47 -36.67 10.25
C ARG A 18 3.13 -35.32 10.49
N THR A 19 4.39 -35.30 10.90
CA THR A 19 5.12 -34.04 11.13
C THR A 19 5.43 -33.30 9.82
N LEU A 20 5.75 -34.01 8.73
CA LEU A 20 5.95 -33.39 7.41
C LEU A 20 4.66 -32.77 6.89
N MET A 21 3.51 -33.44 7.08
CA MET A 21 2.22 -32.89 6.68
C MET A 21 1.91 -31.57 7.40
N THR A 22 2.09 -31.51 8.73
CA THR A 22 1.86 -30.27 9.49
C THR A 22 2.86 -29.17 9.14
N ALA A 23 4.14 -29.51 8.99
CA ALA A 23 5.17 -28.56 8.59
C ALA A 23 4.91 -28.02 7.17
N GLY A 24 4.42 -28.86 6.25
CA GLY A 24 4.07 -28.47 4.89
C GLY A 24 2.93 -27.46 4.84
N VAL A 25 1.88 -27.64 5.64
CA VAL A 25 0.79 -26.66 5.75
C VAL A 25 1.31 -25.32 6.28
N ILE A 26 2.11 -25.35 7.34
CA ILE A 26 2.70 -24.12 7.91
C ILE A 26 3.59 -23.42 6.87
N ALA A 27 4.45 -24.17 6.17
CA ALA A 27 5.32 -23.62 5.14
C ALA A 27 4.52 -22.97 4.00
N LEU A 28 3.44 -23.63 3.54
CA LEU A 28 2.58 -23.09 2.50
C LEU A 28 1.95 -21.75 2.89
N VAL A 29 1.43 -21.64 4.12
CA VAL A 29 0.86 -20.39 4.63
C VAL A 29 1.92 -19.29 4.70
N VAL A 30 3.11 -19.59 5.22
CA VAL A 30 4.21 -18.62 5.31
C VAL A 30 4.63 -18.13 3.92
N VAL A 31 4.73 -19.03 2.93
CA VAL A 31 5.04 -18.66 1.54
C VAL A 31 3.96 -17.76 0.97
N ALA A 32 2.68 -18.12 1.11
CA ALA A 32 1.57 -17.30 0.62
C ALA A 32 1.59 -15.90 1.25
N CYS A 33 1.72 -15.80 2.57
CA CYS A 33 1.83 -14.51 3.27
C CYS A 33 3.03 -13.70 2.78
N SER A 34 4.19 -14.34 2.59
CA SER A 34 5.40 -13.66 2.11
C SER A 34 5.24 -13.12 0.70
N LEU A 35 4.58 -13.88 -0.19
CA LEU A 35 4.27 -13.43 -1.55
C LEU A 35 3.31 -12.23 -1.54
N PHE A 36 2.25 -12.27 -0.73
CA PHE A 36 1.32 -11.13 -0.60
C PHE A 36 2.01 -9.87 -0.07
N LEU A 37 2.83 -10.00 0.97
CA LEU A 37 3.60 -8.89 1.51
C LEU A 37 4.61 -8.34 0.49
N GLY A 38 5.28 -9.23 -0.24
CA GLY A 38 6.18 -8.87 -1.33
C GLY A 38 5.47 -8.11 -2.44
N LEU A 39 4.27 -8.55 -2.84
CA LEU A 39 3.43 -7.86 -3.82
C LEU A 39 3.08 -6.45 -3.35
N ILE A 40 2.58 -6.30 -2.12
CA ILE A 40 2.24 -4.99 -1.55
C ILE A 40 3.46 -4.06 -1.54
N SER A 41 4.62 -4.58 -1.13
CA SER A 41 5.86 -3.80 -1.11
C SER A 41 6.30 -3.38 -2.51
N SER A 42 6.18 -4.28 -3.49
CA SER A 42 6.52 -4.02 -4.88
C SER A 42 5.61 -2.95 -5.49
N LEU A 43 4.29 -3.07 -5.29
CA LEU A 43 3.32 -2.08 -5.75
C LEU A 43 3.60 -0.70 -5.16
N LYS A 44 3.82 -0.60 -3.84
CA LYS A 44 4.18 0.66 -3.18
C LYS A 44 5.45 1.27 -3.79
N ARG A 45 6.47 0.45 -4.04
CA ARG A 45 7.74 0.92 -4.61
C ARG A 45 7.56 1.45 -6.03
N THR A 46 6.81 0.75 -6.86
CA THR A 46 6.57 1.17 -8.25
C THR A 46 5.72 2.43 -8.32
N LEU A 47 4.66 2.53 -7.51
CA LEU A 47 3.78 3.71 -7.48
C LEU A 47 4.50 4.97 -7.00
N VAL A 48 5.40 4.85 -6.01
CA VAL A 48 6.23 5.98 -5.55
C VAL A 48 7.29 6.35 -6.60
N SER A 49 7.86 5.35 -7.29
CA SER A 49 8.90 5.57 -8.29
C SER A 49 8.43 6.36 -9.51
N THR A 50 7.13 6.31 -9.84
CA THR A 50 6.57 7.02 -10.99
C THR A 50 6.09 8.44 -10.68
N GLY A 51 6.09 8.85 -9.40
CA GLY A 51 5.63 10.17 -8.99
C GLY A 51 6.69 11.26 -9.20
N ASP A 52 6.28 12.44 -9.68
CA ASP A 52 7.10 13.66 -9.62
C ASP A 52 6.91 14.31 -8.24
N PRO A 53 7.98 14.66 -7.50
CA PRO A 53 7.87 15.31 -6.19
C PRO A 53 7.18 16.67 -6.21
N ARG A 54 6.97 17.28 -7.39
CA ARG A 54 6.22 18.52 -7.57
C ARG A 54 4.71 18.30 -7.69
N ASN A 55 4.25 17.06 -7.83
CA ASN A 55 2.82 16.75 -7.88
C ASN A 55 2.26 16.73 -6.46
N ILE A 56 1.30 17.61 -6.20
CA ILE A 56 0.64 17.74 -4.89
C ILE A 56 -0.82 17.36 -5.03
N VAL A 57 -1.30 16.51 -4.12
CA VAL A 57 -2.72 16.16 -4.02
C VAL A 57 -3.36 17.01 -2.92
N VAL A 58 -4.41 17.75 -3.27
CA VAL A 58 -5.16 18.59 -2.32
C VAL A 58 -6.49 17.92 -2.02
N MET A 59 -6.76 17.68 -0.73
CA MET A 59 -8.02 17.10 -0.26
C MET A 59 -8.71 18.03 0.74
N ARG A 60 -10.04 17.91 0.85
CA ARG A 60 -10.80 18.63 1.88
C ARG A 60 -10.29 18.21 3.26
N LYS A 61 -10.10 19.20 4.14
CA LYS A 61 -9.73 18.95 5.54
C LYS A 61 -10.76 18.03 6.23
N GLY A 62 -10.27 16.97 6.87
CA GLY A 62 -11.10 15.95 7.50
C GLY A 62 -11.60 14.86 6.55
N SER A 63 -11.09 14.81 5.32
CA SER A 63 -11.26 13.67 4.42
C SER A 63 -10.11 12.67 4.61
N ASP A 64 -10.45 11.40 4.77
CA ASP A 64 -9.47 10.31 4.91
C ASP A 64 -9.14 9.66 3.56
N ASN A 65 -9.92 9.95 2.52
CA ASN A 65 -9.70 9.47 1.16
C ASN A 65 -10.25 10.45 0.11
N ASP A 66 -9.96 10.18 -1.15
CA ASP A 66 -10.43 10.96 -2.30
C ASP A 66 -11.97 11.01 -2.39
N GLY A 67 -12.65 9.88 -2.24
CA GLY A 67 -14.13 9.82 -2.36
C GLY A 67 -14.88 10.64 -1.32
N SER A 68 -14.35 10.80 -0.11
CA SER A 68 -14.93 11.68 0.91
C SER A 68 -14.50 13.15 0.77
N SER A 69 -13.63 13.45 -0.19
CA SER A 69 -13.03 14.77 -0.43
C SER A 69 -13.88 15.58 -1.41
N GLN A 70 -14.94 16.19 -0.89
CA GLN A 70 -15.75 17.14 -1.65
C GLN A 70 -15.13 18.54 -1.60
N LEU A 71 -14.33 18.92 -2.60
CA LEU A 71 -13.84 20.29 -2.78
C LEU A 71 -14.80 21.05 -3.70
N SER A 72 -15.20 22.26 -3.31
CA SER A 72 -16.06 23.08 -4.17
C SER A 72 -15.28 23.64 -5.37
N LEU A 73 -16.00 23.97 -6.45
CA LEU A 73 -15.38 24.55 -7.64
C LEU A 73 -14.73 25.90 -7.33
N GLU A 74 -15.31 26.69 -6.43
CA GLU A 74 -14.76 27.98 -5.99
C GLU A 74 -13.43 27.79 -5.27
N ALA A 75 -13.31 26.77 -4.42
CA ALA A 75 -12.05 26.44 -3.76
C ALA A 75 -10.98 26.00 -4.77
N TYR A 76 -11.33 25.20 -5.77
CA TYR A 76 -10.43 24.87 -6.88
C TYR A 76 -9.95 26.13 -7.64
N GLN A 77 -10.88 27.04 -7.96
CA GLN A 77 -10.56 28.30 -8.63
C GLN A 77 -9.62 29.21 -7.82
N ALA A 78 -9.76 29.20 -6.48
CA ALA A 78 -8.85 29.94 -5.61
C ALA A 78 -7.46 29.28 -5.54
N ILE A 79 -7.41 27.95 -5.42
CA ILE A 79 -6.15 27.21 -5.25
C ILE A 79 -5.30 27.24 -6.51
N ARG A 80 -5.89 27.11 -7.71
CA ARG A 80 -5.12 27.03 -8.97
C ARG A 80 -4.27 28.26 -9.30
N PHE A 81 -4.52 29.40 -8.63
CA PHE A 81 -3.77 30.64 -8.82
C PHE A 81 -2.82 30.95 -7.66
N PHE A 82 -2.58 30.00 -6.75
CA PHE A 82 -1.55 30.19 -5.73
C PHE A 82 -0.16 30.27 -6.33
N ASP A 83 0.67 31.13 -5.73
CA ASP A 83 2.07 31.29 -6.09
C ASP A 83 2.82 29.96 -5.91
N GLY A 84 3.60 29.58 -6.92
CA GLY A 84 4.38 28.35 -6.93
C GLY A 84 3.77 27.18 -7.70
N ILE A 85 2.52 27.31 -8.18
CA ILE A 85 1.95 26.34 -9.12
C ILE A 85 2.64 26.50 -10.48
N ALA A 86 3.18 25.40 -10.99
CA ALA A 86 3.82 25.37 -12.30
C ALA A 86 2.81 25.71 -13.39
N ARG A 87 3.28 26.40 -14.44
CA ARG A 87 2.47 26.77 -15.61
C ARG A 87 2.97 26.05 -16.86
N ASP A 88 2.07 25.83 -17.80
CA ASP A 88 2.42 25.25 -19.10
C ASP A 88 3.01 26.31 -20.07
N ALA A 89 3.21 25.92 -21.33
CA ALA A 89 3.74 26.81 -22.36
C ALA A 89 2.75 27.91 -22.80
N GLN A 90 1.49 27.82 -22.38
CA GLN A 90 0.40 28.76 -22.65
C GLN A 90 0.10 29.66 -21.44
N ASP A 91 0.92 29.60 -20.39
CA ASP A 91 0.77 30.31 -19.11
C ASP A 91 -0.42 29.82 -18.25
N GLU A 92 -1.01 28.66 -18.55
CA GLU A 92 -2.09 28.09 -17.77
C GLU A 92 -1.56 27.29 -16.57
N PRO A 93 -2.20 27.38 -15.39
CA PRO A 93 -1.75 26.65 -14.21
C PRO A 93 -1.95 25.14 -14.38
N LEU A 94 -0.91 24.37 -14.05
CA LEU A 94 -0.95 22.91 -14.02
C LEU A 94 -1.74 22.44 -12.80
N ALA A 95 -3.08 22.45 -12.93
CA ALA A 95 -4.02 21.96 -11.92
C ALA A 95 -5.11 21.13 -12.60
N SER A 96 -5.41 19.95 -12.05
CA SER A 96 -6.48 19.06 -12.54
C SER A 96 -7.58 18.96 -11.47
N PRO A 97 -8.83 19.35 -11.78
CA PRO A 97 -9.95 19.09 -10.90
C PRO A 97 -10.40 17.63 -11.07
N GLU A 98 -10.00 16.77 -10.14
CA GLU A 98 -10.44 15.38 -10.13
C GLU A 98 -11.87 15.28 -9.56
N LEU A 99 -12.80 14.70 -10.32
CA LEU A 99 -14.15 14.37 -9.85
C LEU A 99 -14.21 12.86 -9.62
N VAL A 100 -14.17 12.46 -8.35
CA VAL A 100 -14.28 11.05 -7.98
C VAL A 100 -15.71 10.65 -7.72
N VAL A 101 -16.27 9.90 -8.67
CA VAL A 101 -17.56 9.23 -8.55
C VAL A 101 -17.29 7.78 -8.13
N GLN A 102 -17.36 7.49 -6.83
CA GLN A 102 -17.31 6.10 -6.36
C GLN A 102 -18.70 5.48 -6.48
N PRO A 103 -18.83 4.27 -7.08
CA PRO A 103 -20.08 3.52 -7.12
C PRO A 103 -20.50 2.97 -5.75
#